data_AF-A0A7Y1XUR5-F1
#
_entry.id   AF-A0A7Y1XUR5-F1
#
_cell.length_a   1.000
_cell.length_b   1.000
_cell.length_c   1.000
_cell.angle_alpha   90.00
_cell.angle_beta   90.00
_cell.angle_gamma   90.00
#
_symmetry.space_group_name_H-M   'P 1'
#
loop_
_entity.id
_entity.type
_entity.pdbx_description
1 polymer ?
#
loop_
_entity_poly.entity_id
_entity_poly.type
_entity_poly.pdbx_seq_one_letter_code
_entity_poly.pdbx_strand_id
1 'polypeptide(L)'
;MTESKITVDEVNEYLAGVGEFTRSGRVAVEEINGTEITVRWKYDESMLRPGGYIAGPTLFTVADLCGWLMVFVSEGITPMAVTWDLHITFLRPAIGGDVIGIGRQVKRGKKLFYGDVTMHIDGDPDRPVAHATVTYVLP
;
A
#
# COMPACT_ATOMS: atom_id res chain seq x y z
N MET A 1 21.72 3.44 -2.22
CA MET A 1 20.44 3.29 -1.52
C MET A 1 20.04 4.69 -1.12
N THR A 2 18.91 5.20 -1.61
CA THR A 2 18.42 6.52 -1.18
C THR A 2 17.89 6.36 0.23
N GLU A 3 18.35 7.21 1.14
CA GLU A 3 17.89 7.25 2.53
C GLU A 3 16.41 7.67 2.55
N SER A 4 15.60 7.01 3.39
CA SER A 4 14.18 7.38 3.55
C SER A 4 14.10 8.81 4.09
N LYS A 5 13.18 9.61 3.56
CA LYS A 5 12.94 10.98 4.05
C LYS A 5 11.92 11.06 5.18
N ILE A 6 11.38 9.93 5.60
CA ILE A 6 10.35 9.83 6.63
C ILE A 6 10.50 8.51 7.42
N THR A 7 10.11 8.54 8.69
CA THR A 7 10.07 7.37 9.56
C THR A 7 8.69 6.70 9.58
N VAL A 8 8.64 5.46 10.06
CA VAL A 8 7.38 4.71 10.25
C VAL A 8 6.43 5.47 11.18
N ASP A 9 6.96 6.03 12.28
CA ASP A 9 6.16 6.76 13.27
C ASP A 9 5.55 8.03 12.68
N GLU A 10 6.33 8.82 11.94
CA GLU A 10 5.83 10.04 11.27
C GLU A 10 4.74 9.73 10.24
N VAL A 11 4.89 8.65 9.47
CA VAL A 11 3.84 8.21 8.52
C VAL A 11 2.58 7.79 9.26
N ASN A 12 2.70 6.98 10.31
CA ASN A 12 1.54 6.50 11.07
C ASN A 12 0.83 7.64 11.82
N GLU A 13 1.58 8.60 12.36
CA GLU A 13 1.01 9.83 12.94
C GLU A 13 0.23 10.63 11.89
N TYR A 14 0.81 10.79 10.70
CA TYR A 14 0.11 11.43 9.59
C TYR A 14 -1.17 10.68 9.21
N LEU A 15 -1.12 9.35 9.03
CA LEU A 15 -2.26 8.50 8.66
C LEU A 15 -3.41 8.57 9.68
N ALA A 16 -3.09 8.74 10.97
CA ALA A 16 -4.09 8.95 12.02
C ALA A 16 -4.85 10.28 11.86
N GLY A 17 -4.20 11.31 11.29
CA GLY A 17 -4.81 12.62 11.03
C GLY A 17 -5.73 12.68 9.80
N VAL A 18 -5.58 11.77 8.82
CA VAL A 18 -6.34 11.79 7.54
C VAL A 18 -7.54 10.81 7.53
N GLY A 19 -8.13 10.54 8.71
CA GLY A 19 -8.96 9.38 9.03
C GLY A 19 -10.06 8.94 8.04
N GLU A 20 -10.70 9.82 7.26
CA GLU A 20 -11.68 9.38 6.26
C GLU A 20 -11.05 8.60 5.09
N PHE A 21 -9.86 9.00 4.64
CA PHE A 21 -9.19 8.38 3.50
C PHE A 21 -8.57 7.02 3.87
N THR A 22 -8.08 6.89 5.10
CA THR A 22 -7.42 5.68 5.61
C THR A 22 -8.40 4.72 6.33
N ARG A 23 -9.70 5.03 6.30
CA ARG A 23 -10.76 4.33 7.05
C ARG A 23 -10.36 4.14 8.52
N SER A 24 -9.95 5.23 9.17
CA SER A 24 -9.61 5.41 10.59
C SER A 24 -9.13 4.12 11.30
N GLY A 25 -7.81 3.91 11.32
CA GLY A 25 -7.17 2.87 12.15
C GLY A 25 -7.07 1.48 11.53
N ARG A 26 -7.50 1.31 10.27
CA ARG A 26 -7.34 0.06 9.49
C ARG A 26 -5.98 -0.08 8.82
N VAL A 27 -5.27 1.02 8.62
CA VAL A 27 -3.98 1.05 7.92
C VAL A 27 -2.86 1.32 8.92
N ALA A 28 -1.75 0.60 8.77
CA ALA A 28 -0.49 0.90 9.45
C ALA A 28 0.69 0.62 8.52
N VAL A 29 1.71 1.47 8.56
CA VAL A 29 3.03 1.11 8.03
C VAL A 29 3.77 0.34 9.11
N GLU A 30 4.26 -0.85 8.76
CA GLU A 30 5.02 -1.71 9.66
C GLU A 30 6.52 -1.51 9.52
N GLU A 31 7.00 -1.33 8.28
CA GLU A 31 8.42 -1.21 7.98
C GLU A 31 8.65 -0.27 6.80
N ILE A 32 9.74 0.48 6.86
CA ILE A 32 10.32 1.22 5.74
C ILE A 32 11.79 0.80 5.65
N ASN A 33 12.17 0.18 4.54
CA ASN A 33 13.52 -0.31 4.30
C ASN A 33 14.05 0.22 2.96
N GLY A 34 14.66 1.40 3.00
CA GLY A 34 15.19 2.08 1.82
C GLY A 34 14.11 2.40 0.79
N THR A 35 13.98 1.54 -0.23
CA THR A 35 13.02 1.68 -1.33
C THR A 35 11.80 0.77 -1.21
N GLU A 36 11.69 0.01 -0.12
CA GLU A 36 10.59 -0.91 0.16
C GLU A 36 9.80 -0.45 1.38
N ILE A 37 8.49 -0.69 1.36
CA ILE A 37 7.59 -0.45 2.48
C ILE A 37 6.69 -1.67 2.71
N THR A 38 6.36 -1.91 3.97
CA THR A 38 5.36 -2.90 4.37
C THR A 38 4.16 -2.18 4.97
N VAL A 39 2.99 -2.36 4.36
CA VAL A 39 1.72 -1.76 4.77
C VAL A 39 0.75 -2.84 5.18
N ARG A 40 0.24 -2.76 6.41
CA ARG A 40 -0.84 -3.60 6.91
C ARG A 40 -2.18 -2.93 6.68
N TRP A 41 -3.12 -3.72 6.16
CA TRP A 41 -4.54 -3.42 6.15
C TRP A 41 -5.27 -4.44 7.02
N LYS A 42 -5.74 -3.99 8.19
CA LYS A 42 -6.42 -4.83 9.18
C LYS A 42 -7.71 -5.40 8.62
N TYR A 43 -7.95 -6.68 8.85
CA TYR A 43 -9.13 -7.40 8.42
C TYR A 43 -10.42 -6.87 9.06
N ASP A 44 -11.50 -6.89 8.29
CA ASP A 44 -12.85 -6.53 8.71
C ASP A 44 -13.86 -7.14 7.75
N GLU A 45 -15.01 -7.58 8.27
CA GLU A 45 -16.01 -8.27 7.46
C GLU A 45 -16.63 -7.36 6.37
N SER A 46 -16.58 -6.03 6.51
CA SER A 46 -17.03 -5.10 5.46
C SER A 46 -16.20 -5.16 4.17
N MET A 47 -15.05 -5.84 4.21
CA MET A 47 -14.20 -6.07 3.04
C MET A 47 -14.66 -7.26 2.21
N LEU A 48 -15.57 -8.07 2.74
CA LEU A 48 -15.95 -9.32 2.12
C LEU A 48 -16.94 -9.12 0.97
N ARG A 49 -16.80 -9.97 -0.03
CA ARG A 49 -17.81 -10.22 -1.07
C ARG A 49 -18.46 -11.59 -0.83
N PRO A 50 -19.58 -11.91 -1.52
CA PRO A 50 -20.18 -13.23 -1.44
C PRO A 50 -19.13 -14.34 -1.63
N GLY A 51 -19.18 -15.34 -0.74
CA GLY A 51 -18.20 -16.42 -0.67
C GLY A 51 -17.09 -16.25 0.38
N GLY A 52 -17.11 -15.16 1.17
CA GLY A 52 -16.15 -14.96 2.27
C GLY A 52 -14.75 -14.56 1.82
N TYR A 53 -14.63 -14.06 0.59
CA TYR A 53 -13.37 -13.57 0.02
C TYR A 53 -13.24 -12.07 0.26
N ILE A 54 -12.03 -11.59 0.51
CA ILE A 54 -11.73 -10.16 0.48
C ILE A 54 -11.98 -9.65 -0.95
N ALA A 55 -12.75 -8.57 -1.06
CA ALA A 55 -13.15 -8.02 -2.33
C ALA A 55 -11.96 -7.35 -3.05
N GLY A 56 -11.92 -7.47 -4.38
CA GLY A 56 -10.93 -6.82 -5.22
C GLY A 56 -10.72 -5.32 -4.92
N PRO A 57 -11.78 -4.52 -4.68
CA PRO A 57 -11.63 -3.12 -4.29
C PRO A 57 -10.76 -2.89 -3.04
N THR A 58 -10.81 -3.78 -2.04
CA THR A 58 -9.93 -3.69 -0.86
C THR A 58 -8.47 -3.87 -1.25
N LEU A 59 -8.17 -4.87 -2.09
CA LEU A 59 -6.80 -5.09 -2.57
C LEU A 59 -6.30 -3.95 -3.46
N PHE A 60 -7.18 -3.34 -4.26
CA PHE A 60 -6.87 -2.10 -4.98
C PHE A 60 -6.53 -0.96 -4.01
N THR A 61 -7.28 -0.77 -2.93
CA THR A 61 -6.97 0.24 -1.91
C THR A 61 -5.61 0.00 -1.26
N VAL A 62 -5.27 -1.26 -0.94
CA VAL A 62 -3.95 -1.59 -0.37
C VAL A 62 -2.82 -1.25 -1.37
N ALA A 63 -2.99 -1.61 -2.64
CA ALA A 63 -2.00 -1.31 -3.67
C ALA A 63 -1.81 0.20 -3.90
N ASP A 64 -2.91 0.96 -3.95
CA ASP A 64 -2.88 2.42 -4.07
C ASP A 64 -2.18 3.05 -2.86
N LEU A 65 -2.56 2.67 -1.64
CA LEU A 65 -1.90 3.16 -0.42
C LEU A 65 -0.40 2.85 -0.38
N CYS A 66 0.01 1.66 -0.81
CA CYS A 66 1.43 1.35 -0.91
C CYS A 66 2.12 2.33 -1.88
N GLY A 67 1.55 2.57 -3.05
CA GLY A 67 2.09 3.54 -4.01
C GLY A 67 2.21 4.95 -3.44
N TRP A 68 1.16 5.45 -2.80
CA TRP A 68 1.14 6.78 -2.18
C TRP A 68 2.16 6.92 -1.06
N LEU A 69 2.25 5.90 -0.19
CA LEU A 69 3.19 5.90 0.94
C LEU A 69 4.64 5.72 0.49
N MET A 70 4.89 5.00 -0.62
CA MET A 70 6.23 4.95 -1.22
C MET A 70 6.67 6.32 -1.75
N VAL A 71 5.74 7.13 -2.26
CA VAL A 71 6.04 8.54 -2.58
C VAL A 71 6.48 9.28 -1.32
N PHE A 72 5.85 9.01 -0.17
CA PHE A 72 6.23 9.67 1.09
C PHE A 72 7.63 9.28 1.54
N VAL A 73 8.01 8.01 1.36
CA VAL A 73 9.38 7.55 1.63
C VAL A 73 10.40 8.29 0.77
N SER A 74 10.10 8.52 -0.51
CA SER A 74 11.01 9.22 -1.43
C SER A 74 11.04 10.74 -1.26
N GLU A 75 9.91 11.37 -0.92
CA GLU A 75 9.72 12.82 -0.99
C GLU A 75 9.43 13.50 0.37
N GLY A 76 9.23 12.74 1.44
CA GLY A 76 8.57 13.21 2.66
C GLY A 76 7.05 13.29 2.48
N ILE A 77 6.32 13.76 3.50
CA ILE A 77 4.85 13.87 3.47
C ILE A 77 4.40 14.69 2.25
N THR A 78 3.88 13.99 1.22
CA THR A 78 3.53 14.58 -0.09
C THR A 78 2.10 14.21 -0.48
N PRO A 79 1.10 14.75 0.23
CA PRO A 79 -0.28 14.26 0.14
C PRO A 79 -0.94 14.57 -1.20
N MET A 80 -0.42 15.56 -1.94
CA MET A 80 -0.91 15.96 -3.26
C MET A 80 -0.39 15.09 -4.40
N ALA A 81 0.34 14.02 -4.12
CA ALA A 81 0.66 13.00 -5.12
C ALA A 81 -0.61 12.22 -5.48
N VAL A 82 -0.88 12.05 -6.77
CA VAL A 82 -2.12 11.43 -7.26
C VAL A 82 -1.84 10.21 -8.12
N THR A 83 -2.69 9.19 -8.02
CA THR A 83 -2.60 7.97 -8.82
C THR A 83 -2.83 8.30 -10.29
N TRP A 84 -1.84 8.00 -11.13
CA TRP A 84 -1.91 8.15 -12.58
C TRP A 84 -2.46 6.89 -13.24
N ASP A 85 -1.94 5.75 -12.81
CA ASP A 85 -2.27 4.43 -13.34
C ASP A 85 -2.06 3.38 -12.24
N LEU A 86 -2.94 2.38 -12.19
CA LEU A 86 -2.87 1.26 -11.26
C LEU A 86 -3.40 0.01 -11.94
N HIS A 87 -2.54 -0.99 -12.11
CA HIS A 87 -2.88 -2.29 -12.66
C HIS A 87 -2.68 -3.36 -11.60
N ILE A 88 -3.64 -4.29 -11.46
CA ILE A 88 -3.58 -5.40 -10.51
C ILE A 88 -3.89 -6.73 -11.19
N THR A 89 -3.13 -7.75 -10.85
CA THR A 89 -3.39 -9.15 -11.17
C THR A 89 -3.74 -9.90 -9.88
N PHE A 90 -4.92 -10.51 -9.84
CA PHE A 90 -5.35 -11.37 -8.74
C PHE A 90 -4.87 -12.80 -9.00
N LEU A 91 -4.07 -13.32 -8.09
CA LEU A 91 -3.42 -14.63 -8.24
C LEU A 91 -4.25 -15.76 -7.62
N ARG A 92 -5.00 -15.43 -6.55
CA ARG A 92 -5.84 -16.36 -5.79
C ARG A 92 -6.75 -15.59 -4.83
N PRO A 93 -7.79 -16.24 -4.27
CA PRO A 93 -8.64 -15.59 -3.29
C PRO A 93 -7.87 -15.21 -2.01
N ALA A 94 -8.13 -14.00 -1.52
CA ALA A 94 -7.66 -13.49 -0.24
C ALA A 94 -8.72 -13.77 0.85
N ILE A 95 -8.34 -14.41 1.96
CA ILE A 95 -9.28 -14.98 2.94
C ILE A 95 -8.76 -14.80 4.37
N GLY A 96 -9.65 -14.37 5.28
CA GLY A 96 -9.57 -14.68 6.71
C GLY A 96 -8.43 -14.03 7.50
N GLY A 97 -7.81 -12.96 7.00
CA GLY A 97 -6.74 -12.28 7.71
C GLY A 97 -6.42 -10.91 7.13
N ASP A 98 -5.54 -10.20 7.85
CA ASP A 98 -5.02 -8.91 7.42
C ASP A 98 -4.32 -9.04 6.08
N VAL A 99 -4.44 -8.01 5.24
CA VAL A 99 -3.71 -7.95 3.98
C VAL A 99 -2.41 -7.20 4.22
N ILE A 100 -1.29 -7.82 3.90
CA ILE A 100 0.03 -7.20 3.94
C ILE A 100 0.40 -6.85 2.50
N GLY A 101 0.63 -5.56 2.24
CA GLY A 101 1.13 -5.03 0.99
C GLY A 101 2.61 -4.67 1.12
N ILE A 102 3.45 -5.31 0.33
CA ILE A 102 4.88 -4.99 0.22
C ILE A 102 5.06 -4.17 -1.04
N GLY A 103 5.27 -2.87 -0.87
CA GLY A 103 5.48 -1.91 -1.95
C GLY A 103 6.96 -1.70 -2.21
N ARG A 104 7.38 -1.76 -3.47
CA ARG A 104 8.76 -1.50 -3.89
C ARG A 104 8.83 -0.39 -4.92
N GLN A 105 9.67 0.62 -4.65
CA GLN A 105 10.02 1.62 -5.64
C GLN A 105 10.85 0.98 -6.76
N VAL A 106 10.36 1.08 -7.99
CA VAL A 106 11.09 0.64 -9.18
C VAL A 106 11.80 1.83 -9.83
N LYS A 107 11.13 2.98 -9.96
CA LYS A 107 11.70 4.18 -10.57
C LYS A 107 11.07 5.45 -10.02
N ARG A 108 11.93 6.37 -9.57
CA ARG A 108 11.54 7.75 -9.23
C ARG A 108 12.02 8.71 -10.33
N GLY A 109 11.09 9.23 -11.13
CA GLY A 109 11.34 10.22 -12.17
C GLY A 109 11.18 11.66 -11.68
N LYS A 110 11.19 12.64 -12.60
CA LYS A 110 10.96 14.06 -12.24
C LYS A 110 9.50 14.35 -11.87
N LYS A 111 8.56 13.74 -12.60
CA LYS A 111 7.11 13.95 -12.45
C LYS A 111 6.31 12.68 -12.17
N LEU A 112 6.89 11.51 -12.43
CA LEU A 112 6.24 10.23 -12.21
C LEU A 112 7.06 9.38 -11.25
N PHE A 113 6.38 8.76 -10.32
CA PHE A 113 6.87 7.70 -9.46
C PHE A 113 6.27 6.38 -9.93
N TYR A 114 7.08 5.33 -10.05
CA TYR A 114 6.65 4.00 -10.47
C TYR A 114 7.14 2.94 -9.49
N GLY A 115 6.25 2.05 -9.10
CA GLY A 115 6.54 0.93 -8.20
C GLY A 115 5.65 -0.28 -8.44
N ASP A 116 5.99 -1.36 -7.78
CA ASP A 116 5.20 -2.59 -7.73
C ASP A 116 4.78 -2.91 -6.30
N VAL A 117 3.71 -3.67 -6.15
CA VAL A 117 3.16 -4.07 -4.85
C VAL A 117 2.80 -5.55 -4.90
N THR A 118 3.36 -6.32 -3.99
CA THR A 118 2.96 -7.72 -3.78
C THR A 118 2.15 -7.82 -2.51
N MET A 119 0.99 -8.46 -2.57
CA MET A 119 0.08 -8.60 -1.44
C MET A 119 -0.04 -10.06 -1.02
N HIS A 120 -0.05 -10.32 0.28
CA HIS A 120 -0.34 -11.63 0.86
C HIS A 120 -1.23 -11.48 2.10
N ILE A 121 -1.75 -12.62 2.58
CA ILE A 121 -2.43 -12.64 3.88
C ILE A 121 -1.37 -12.76 4.97
N ASP A 122 -1.60 -12.09 6.10
CA ASP A 122 -0.72 -12.20 7.25
C ASP A 122 -0.51 -13.68 7.67
N GLY A 123 0.73 -14.03 7.97
CA GLY A 123 1.15 -15.40 8.25
C GLY A 123 1.39 -16.31 7.03
N ASP A 124 1.20 -15.84 5.79
CA ASP A 124 1.47 -16.63 4.57
C ASP A 124 2.25 -15.81 3.49
N PRO A 125 3.47 -15.32 3.81
CA PRO A 125 4.23 -14.41 2.94
C PRO A 125 4.64 -15.02 1.59
N ASP A 126 4.86 -16.34 1.54
CA ASP A 126 5.27 -17.05 0.33
C ASP A 126 4.11 -17.27 -0.67
N ARG A 127 2.89 -16.89 -0.28
CA ARG A 127 1.67 -17.15 -1.05
C ARG A 127 0.92 -15.86 -1.40
N PRO A 128 1.43 -15.05 -2.35
CA PRO A 128 0.80 -13.80 -2.72
C PRO A 128 -0.63 -13.95 -3.28
N VAL A 129 -1.54 -13.11 -2.83
CA VAL A 129 -2.94 -13.08 -3.29
C VAL A 129 -3.13 -12.18 -4.51
N ALA A 130 -2.31 -11.14 -4.63
CA ALA A 130 -2.33 -10.23 -5.75
C ALA A 130 -0.96 -9.58 -5.95
N HIS A 131 -0.71 -9.14 -7.18
CA HIS A 131 0.43 -8.30 -7.53
C HIS A 131 -0.08 -7.09 -8.33
N ALA A 132 0.47 -5.91 -8.07
CA ALA A 132 0.08 -4.68 -8.72
C ALA A 132 1.29 -3.86 -9.16
N THR A 133 1.09 -3.03 -10.17
CA THR A 133 2.02 -1.96 -10.54
C THR A 133 1.29 -0.63 -10.47
N VAL A 134 1.96 0.39 -9.99
CA VAL A 134 1.34 1.70 -9.73
C VAL A 134 2.24 2.83 -10.20
N THR A 135 1.60 3.85 -10.77
CA THR A 135 2.24 5.11 -11.16
C THR A 135 1.57 6.25 -10.43
N TYR A 136 2.36 7.10 -9.77
CA TYR A 136 1.91 8.35 -9.15
C TYR A 136 2.47 9.57 -9.89
N VAL A 137 1.66 10.61 -10.02
CA VAL A 137 2.12 11.95 -10.41
C VAL A 137 2.61 12.68 -9.17
N LEU A 138 3.84 13.18 -9.22
CA LEU A 138 4.42 14.06 -8.21
C LEU A 138 4.03 15.52 -8.51
N PRO A 139 3.75 16.33 -7.47
CA PRO A 139 3.38 17.74 -7.63
C PRO A 139 4.42 18.58 -8.41
#